data_AF-A0A6I3FZX8-F1
#
_entry.id   AF-A0A6I3FZX8-F1
#
_cell.length_a   1.000
_cell.length_b   1.000
_cell.length_c   1.000
_cell.angle_alpha   90.00
_cell.angle_beta   90.00
_cell.angle_gamma   90.00
#
_symmetry.space_group_name_H-M   'P 1'
#
loop_
_entity.id
_entity.type
_entity.pdbx_description
1 polymer ?
#
loop_
_entity_poly.entity_id
_entity_poly.type
_entity_poly.pdbx_seq_one_letter_code
_entity_poly.pdbx_strand_id
1 'polypeptide(L)'
;MGNASAGRTSNPCPTNKEGTKVQKLFKAAVVAVISSLALAGCSPTVDNKTVVLVTHDSFAISKELQKQFETESGFRLKLVKAGDAGSMTNKLVLTKDQPIGDAVFGIDNTLTEVASENQLIDGELSAIDFGDVCMNYDIDWFASRSKTVPTNIRDLTSSKFRNLTVVSNPATSSSGMAFLATTIDVFGEDDYLGYWSQLKSNGLKVVAGWEDAYFTEFSGSSGHGKYPIVLSYSSSPAFEIRDDGKSQTASILRDCYRQTEFAGVLSKAKNP
;
A
#
# COMPACT_ATOMS: atom_id res chain seq x y z
N MET A 1 -12.00 54.36 7.45
CA MET A 1 -11.31 54.93 8.63
C MET A 1 -10.60 53.78 9.34
N GLY A 2 -9.25 53.81 9.30
CA GLY A 2 -8.26 53.08 10.13
C GLY A 2 -8.43 51.57 10.40
N ASN A 3 -7.39 50.73 10.42
CA ASN A 3 -5.98 50.90 10.09
C ASN A 3 -5.33 49.51 9.95
N ALA A 4 -4.27 49.45 9.15
CA ALA A 4 -3.20 48.44 9.07
C ALA A 4 -2.77 47.88 10.46
N SER A 5 -2.15 46.70 10.61
CA SER A 5 -0.90 46.27 9.95
C SER A 5 -0.56 44.80 10.20
N ALA A 6 0.05 44.19 9.18
CA ALA A 6 0.74 42.91 9.20
C ALA A 6 2.09 42.98 9.94
N GLY A 7 2.56 41.83 10.45
CA GLY A 7 3.91 41.63 10.97
C GLY A 7 4.45 40.26 10.58
N ARG A 8 5.21 40.20 9.48
CA ARG A 8 6.21 39.15 9.20
C ARG A 8 7.57 39.74 9.52
N THR A 9 8.38 39.05 10.31
CA THR A 9 9.79 39.41 10.51
C THR A 9 10.67 38.22 10.14
N SER A 10 11.33 38.36 9.00
CA SER A 10 12.53 37.63 8.59
C SER A 10 13.72 38.14 9.41
N ASN A 11 14.48 37.24 10.03
CA ASN A 11 15.78 37.57 10.63
C ASN A 11 16.90 37.32 9.62
N PRO A 12 17.70 38.34 9.26
CA PRO A 12 18.98 38.14 8.59
C PRO A 12 20.11 37.95 9.60
N CYS A 13 21.10 37.18 9.15
CA CYS A 13 22.34 36.83 9.83
C CYS A 13 23.24 38.08 10.07
N PRO A 14 23.89 38.25 11.24
CA PRO A 14 24.97 39.20 11.39
C PRO A 14 26.35 38.53 11.23
N THR A 15 27.10 39.04 10.27
CA THR A 15 28.53 38.83 10.05
C THR A 15 29.41 39.45 11.13
N ASN A 16 30.51 38.77 11.39
CA ASN A 16 31.63 39.07 12.28
C ASN A 16 32.19 40.51 12.12
N LYS A 17 32.53 41.17 13.24
CA LYS A 17 33.45 42.32 13.28
C LYS A 17 34.43 42.18 14.44
N GLU A 18 35.70 42.18 14.07
CA GLU A 18 36.88 42.21 14.92
C GLU A 18 36.97 43.48 15.77
N GLY A 19 37.64 43.38 16.92
CA GLY A 19 37.91 44.50 17.83
C GLY A 19 38.91 44.15 18.93
N THR A 20 40.18 44.43 18.63
CA THR A 20 41.44 44.13 19.33
C THR A 20 41.60 44.78 20.72
N LYS A 21 42.18 44.07 21.70
CA LYS A 21 42.98 44.65 22.81
C LYS A 21 44.15 43.75 23.27
N VAL A 22 45.30 43.98 22.63
CA VAL A 22 46.67 44.22 23.15
C VAL A 22 47.09 43.65 24.54
N GLN A 23 48.00 42.66 24.45
CA GLN A 23 49.30 42.45 25.14
C GLN A 23 49.43 42.38 26.68
N LYS A 24 49.99 41.25 27.13
CA LYS A 24 51.09 41.08 28.14
C LYS A 24 51.61 39.62 28.04
N LEU A 25 52.70 39.36 27.32
CA LEU A 25 54.11 39.17 27.78
C LEU A 25 54.45 37.77 28.34
N PHE A 26 55.29 37.07 27.57
CA PHE A 26 56.35 36.09 27.92
C PHE A 26 56.03 34.76 28.64
N LYS A 27 56.18 33.64 27.92
CA LYS A 27 57.40 32.77 27.89
C LYS A 27 57.17 31.54 27.01
N ALA A 28 58.19 31.18 26.25
CA ALA A 28 58.23 30.02 25.36
C ALA A 28 58.34 28.71 26.15
N ALA A 29 57.63 27.68 25.70
CA ALA A 29 58.05 26.29 25.77
C ALA A 29 57.36 25.52 24.64
N VAL A 30 58.14 25.22 23.60
CA VAL A 30 57.79 24.30 22.51
C VAL A 30 57.82 22.89 23.08
N VAL A 31 56.67 22.21 23.12
CA VAL A 31 56.61 20.75 23.16
C VAL A 31 55.64 20.33 22.07
N ALA A 32 56.19 20.00 20.90
CA ALA A 32 55.45 19.36 19.83
C ALA A 32 55.18 17.90 20.22
N VAL A 33 53.99 17.64 20.78
CA VAL A 33 53.45 16.28 20.86
C VAL A 33 52.73 16.03 19.54
N ILE A 34 53.40 15.34 18.61
CA ILE A 34 52.75 14.73 17.45
C ILE A 34 51.98 13.53 18.00
N SER A 35 50.74 13.75 18.48
CA SER A 35 49.77 12.68 18.63
C SER A 35 49.21 12.37 17.24
N SER A 36 49.74 11.32 16.64
CA SER A 36 49.12 10.64 15.51
C SER A 36 47.74 10.14 15.94
N LEU A 37 46.70 10.93 15.70
CA LEU A 37 45.33 10.45 15.68
C LEU A 37 45.21 9.50 14.49
N ALA A 38 45.30 8.20 14.77
CA ALA A 38 44.72 7.20 13.90
C ALA A 38 43.21 7.46 13.87
N LEU A 39 42.74 8.17 12.85
CA LEU A 39 41.35 8.16 12.43
C LEU A 39 41.04 6.73 12.00
N ALA A 40 40.65 5.88 12.95
CA ALA A 40 39.89 4.69 12.67
C ALA A 40 38.56 5.18 12.07
N GLY A 41 38.54 5.29 10.75
CA GLY A 41 37.32 5.53 10.01
C GLY A 41 36.40 4.35 10.27
N CYS A 42 35.43 4.53 11.18
CA CYS A 42 34.26 3.68 11.24
C CYS A 42 33.52 3.85 9.92
N SER A 43 33.92 3.06 8.91
CA SER A 43 33.05 2.82 7.77
C SER A 43 31.81 2.15 8.34
N PRO A 44 30.59 2.66 8.10
CA PRO A 44 29.39 1.93 8.46
C PRO A 44 29.48 0.59 7.74
N THR A 45 29.58 -0.50 8.49
CA THR A 45 29.41 -1.84 7.96
C THR A 45 28.01 -1.87 7.36
N VAL A 46 27.92 -1.81 6.04
CA VAL A 46 26.68 -2.10 5.34
C VAL A 46 26.33 -3.52 5.75
N ASP A 47 25.21 -3.67 6.47
CA ASP A 47 24.71 -4.98 6.85
C ASP A 47 24.16 -5.67 5.58
N ASN A 48 25.08 -6.18 4.77
CA ASN A 48 24.82 -6.97 3.55
C ASN A 48 24.12 -8.31 3.84
N LYS A 49 23.58 -8.49 5.05
CA LYS A 49 22.80 -9.67 5.41
C LYS A 49 21.34 -9.34 5.67
N THR A 50 20.84 -8.14 5.41
CA THR A 50 19.40 -7.85 5.51
C THR A 50 18.81 -7.61 4.13
N VAL A 51 17.84 -8.44 3.74
CA VAL A 51 16.98 -8.25 2.56
C VAL A 51 15.69 -7.55 3.00
N VAL A 52 15.36 -6.47 2.31
CA VAL A 52 14.14 -5.70 2.57
C VAL A 52 13.08 -6.04 1.51
N LEU A 53 12.00 -6.71 1.92
CA LEU A 53 10.85 -7.00 1.08
C LEU A 53 9.77 -5.92 1.28
N VAL A 54 9.47 -5.18 0.21
CA VAL A 54 8.38 -4.21 0.16
C VAL A 54 7.09 -4.95 -0.17
N THR A 55 6.02 -4.72 0.59
CA THR A 55 4.74 -5.42 0.41
C THR A 55 3.56 -4.46 0.53
N HIS A 56 2.39 -4.89 0.05
CA HIS A 56 1.14 -4.24 0.41
C HIS A 56 0.77 -4.51 1.88
N ASP A 57 -0.17 -3.72 2.43
CA ASP A 57 -0.51 -3.75 3.85
C ASP A 57 -1.14 -5.06 4.32
N SER A 58 -1.94 -5.72 3.47
CA SER A 58 -2.58 -7.00 3.78
C SER A 58 -1.65 -8.22 3.71
N PHE A 59 -0.39 -8.04 3.29
CA PHE A 59 0.58 -9.14 3.29
C PHE A 59 0.81 -9.67 4.71
N ALA A 60 0.74 -10.99 4.82
CA ALA A 60 1.02 -11.73 6.04
C ALA A 60 1.93 -12.92 5.73
N ILE A 61 2.93 -13.12 6.58
CA ILE A 61 3.85 -14.26 6.52
C ILE A 61 3.98 -14.85 7.93
N SER A 62 4.02 -16.18 8.03
CA SER A 62 4.24 -16.84 9.31
C SER A 62 5.68 -16.63 9.80
N LYS A 63 5.86 -16.63 11.12
CA LYS A 63 7.21 -16.54 11.71
C LYS A 63 8.07 -17.73 11.33
N GLU A 64 7.43 -18.88 11.14
CA GLU A 64 8.05 -20.13 10.72
C GLU A 64 8.60 -20.00 9.31
N LEU A 65 7.81 -19.48 8.36
CA LEU A 65 8.26 -19.29 6.98
C LEU A 65 9.34 -18.21 6.88
N GLN A 66 9.20 -17.12 7.64
CA GLN A 66 10.26 -16.11 7.73
C GLN A 66 11.56 -16.73 8.26
N LYS A 67 11.51 -17.49 9.36
CA LYS A 67 12.69 -18.14 9.93
C LYS A 67 13.31 -19.18 9.00
N GLN A 68 12.47 -19.89 8.25
CA GLN A 68 12.94 -20.83 7.23
C GLN A 68 13.74 -20.08 6.16
N PHE A 69 13.20 -19.00 5.59
CA PHE A 69 13.93 -18.14 4.65
C PHE A 69 15.26 -17.66 5.24
N GLU A 70 15.24 -17.17 6.49
CA GLU A 70 16.46 -16.65 7.13
C GLU A 70 17.53 -17.72 7.35
N THR A 71 17.11 -18.95 7.62
CA THR A 71 18.01 -20.10 7.82
C THR A 71 18.61 -20.59 6.50
N GLU A 72 17.78 -20.69 5.46
CA GLU A 72 18.18 -21.22 4.14
C GLU A 72 19.05 -20.22 3.38
N SER A 73 18.68 -18.93 3.41
CA SER A 73 19.38 -17.89 2.65
C SER A 73 20.59 -17.31 3.39
N GLY A 74 20.60 -17.37 4.72
CA GLY A 74 21.58 -16.67 5.55
C GLY A 74 21.36 -15.14 5.65
N PHE A 75 20.26 -14.62 5.07
CA PHE A 75 19.83 -13.23 5.18
C PHE A 75 18.73 -13.07 6.24
N ARG A 76 18.69 -11.92 6.90
CA ARG A 76 17.55 -11.44 7.68
C ARG A 76 16.50 -10.87 6.73
N LEU A 77 15.24 -11.22 6.96
CA LEU A 77 14.13 -10.66 6.20
C LEU A 77 13.53 -9.49 6.97
N LYS A 78 13.50 -8.31 6.35
CA LYS A 78 12.78 -7.15 6.85
C LYS A 78 11.62 -6.84 5.93
N LEU A 79 10.43 -6.72 6.49
CA LEU A 79 9.24 -6.30 5.74
C LEU A 79 9.04 -4.79 5.82
N VAL A 80 8.68 -4.19 4.70
CA VAL A 80 8.23 -2.79 4.62
C VAL A 80 6.85 -2.78 3.99
N LYS A 81 5.82 -2.60 4.83
CA LYS A 81 4.45 -2.38 4.38
C LYS A 81 4.30 -0.98 3.81
N ALA A 82 3.87 -0.88 2.56
CA ALA A 82 3.94 0.34 1.78
C ALA A 82 2.58 0.86 1.31
N GLY A 83 1.48 0.54 2.00
CA GLY A 83 0.13 0.88 1.54
C GLY A 83 -0.53 -0.30 0.83
N ASP A 84 -1.73 -0.10 0.29
CA ASP A 84 -2.32 -1.03 -0.69
C ASP A 84 -1.46 -1.10 -1.98
N ALA A 85 -1.60 -2.15 -2.78
CA ALA A 85 -0.74 -2.46 -3.93
C ALA A 85 -0.54 -1.29 -4.90
N GLY A 86 -1.60 -0.55 -5.23
CA GLY A 86 -1.48 0.65 -6.09
C GLY A 86 -0.64 1.77 -5.44
N SER A 87 -0.83 1.98 -4.13
CA SER A 87 -0.04 2.95 -3.35
C SER A 87 1.42 2.52 -3.20
N MET A 88 1.67 1.22 -3.00
CA MET A 88 3.01 0.65 -2.96
C MET A 88 3.72 0.85 -4.30
N THR A 89 3.10 0.48 -5.42
CA THR A 89 3.69 0.65 -6.75
C THR A 89 4.02 2.11 -7.04
N ASN A 90 3.12 3.05 -6.71
CA ASN A 90 3.39 4.48 -6.84
C ASN A 90 4.60 4.93 -6.01
N LYS A 91 4.76 4.44 -4.77
CA LYS A 91 5.95 4.73 -3.95
C LYS A 91 7.23 4.16 -4.56
N LEU A 92 7.17 2.96 -5.14
CA LEU A 92 8.31 2.35 -5.83
C LEU A 92 8.72 3.18 -7.05
N VAL A 93 7.76 3.66 -7.85
CA VAL A 93 8.03 4.61 -8.95
C VAL A 93 8.73 5.87 -8.46
N LEU A 94 8.24 6.47 -7.37
CA LEU A 94 8.80 7.70 -6.80
C LEU A 94 10.20 7.50 -6.18
N THR A 95 10.55 6.26 -5.82
CA THR A 95 11.81 5.93 -5.13
C THR A 95 12.76 5.08 -5.97
N LYS A 96 12.48 4.87 -7.25
CA LYS A 96 13.22 3.95 -8.13
C LYS A 96 14.72 4.24 -8.26
N ASP A 97 15.14 5.49 -8.05
CA ASP A 97 16.56 5.87 -8.07
C ASP A 97 17.29 5.60 -6.75
N GLN A 98 16.53 5.45 -5.65
CA GLN A 98 17.00 5.08 -4.32
C GLN A 98 15.96 4.16 -3.65
N PRO A 99 15.91 2.88 -4.06
CA PRO A 99 14.82 1.98 -3.66
C PRO A 99 14.68 1.84 -2.14
N ILE A 100 13.43 1.76 -1.69
CA ILE A 100 13.09 1.56 -0.26
C ILE A 100 13.20 0.10 0.19
N GLY A 101 13.50 -0.81 -0.73
CA GLY A 101 13.80 -2.21 -0.45
C GLY A 101 14.57 -2.88 -1.58
N ASP A 102 14.76 -4.18 -1.44
CA ASP A 102 15.52 -5.02 -2.38
C ASP A 102 14.60 -5.85 -3.28
N ALA A 103 13.44 -6.25 -2.76
CA ALA A 103 12.42 -6.99 -3.50
C ALA A 103 11.04 -6.41 -3.22
N VAL A 104 10.09 -6.74 -4.08
CA VAL A 104 8.66 -6.39 -3.93
C VAL A 104 7.82 -7.65 -4.01
N PHE A 105 6.73 -7.70 -3.24
CA PHE A 105 5.62 -8.64 -3.36
C PHE A 105 4.30 -7.88 -3.44
N GLY A 106 3.43 -8.26 -4.39
CA GLY A 106 2.07 -7.71 -4.53
C GLY A 106 1.88 -6.69 -5.63
N ILE A 107 2.82 -6.59 -6.59
CA ILE A 107 2.48 -6.03 -7.90
C ILE A 107 1.65 -7.08 -8.61
N ASP A 108 0.49 -6.73 -9.13
CA ASP A 108 -0.36 -7.65 -9.89
C ASP A 108 -0.50 -7.25 -11.36
N ASN A 109 -1.20 -8.08 -12.13
CA ASN A 109 -1.46 -7.89 -13.56
C ASN A 109 -2.24 -6.60 -13.92
N THR A 110 -2.76 -5.84 -12.96
CA THR A 110 -3.29 -4.48 -13.20
C THR A 110 -2.23 -3.38 -13.08
N LEU A 111 -1.07 -3.71 -12.50
CA LEU A 111 0.03 -2.78 -12.19
C LEU A 111 1.36 -3.15 -12.88
N THR A 112 1.44 -4.29 -13.57
CA THR A 112 2.65 -4.74 -14.28
C THR A 112 3.13 -3.75 -15.33
N GLU A 113 2.21 -3.09 -16.05
CA GLU A 113 2.58 -2.09 -17.06
C GLU A 113 3.27 -0.89 -16.42
N VAL A 114 2.71 -0.37 -15.33
CA VAL A 114 3.32 0.73 -14.56
C VAL A 114 4.72 0.34 -14.07
N ALA A 115 4.90 -0.89 -13.62
CA ALA A 115 6.19 -1.40 -13.17
C ALA A 115 7.20 -1.51 -14.33
N SER A 116 6.75 -1.99 -15.48
CA SER A 116 7.56 -2.14 -16.71
C SER A 116 8.01 -0.79 -17.27
N GLU A 117 7.07 0.13 -17.49
CA GLU A 117 7.33 1.48 -18.02
C GLU A 117 8.33 2.26 -17.14
N ASN A 118 8.32 2.00 -15.84
CA ASN A 118 9.21 2.65 -14.88
C ASN A 118 10.49 1.90 -14.59
N GLN A 119 10.70 0.71 -15.19
CA GLN A 119 11.88 -0.13 -14.99
C GLN A 119 12.08 -0.46 -13.50
N LEU A 120 11.00 -0.83 -12.80
CA LEU A 120 11.06 -1.09 -11.36
C LEU A 120 11.76 -2.41 -11.02
N ILE A 121 11.76 -3.37 -11.94
CA ILE A 121 12.18 -4.74 -11.69
C ILE A 121 13.50 -5.01 -12.40
N ASP A 122 14.45 -5.63 -11.70
CA ASP A 122 15.65 -6.21 -12.31
C ASP A 122 15.35 -7.67 -12.68
N GLY A 123 15.32 -7.96 -13.99
CA GLY A 123 14.85 -9.23 -14.52
C GLY A 123 13.32 -9.28 -14.65
N GLU A 124 12.72 -10.38 -14.21
CA GLU A 124 11.32 -10.71 -14.48
C GLU A 124 10.49 -10.78 -13.19
N LEU A 125 9.21 -10.43 -13.32
CA LEU A 125 8.21 -10.69 -12.27
C LEU A 125 7.88 -12.19 -12.24
N SER A 126 7.91 -12.78 -11.04
CA SER A 126 7.51 -14.17 -10.79
C SER A 126 6.11 -14.22 -10.22
N ALA A 127 5.18 -14.93 -10.87
CA ALA A 127 3.83 -15.13 -10.36
C ALA A 127 3.88 -15.97 -9.08
N ILE A 128 3.22 -15.50 -8.01
CA ILE A 128 3.23 -16.17 -6.71
C ILE A 128 1.88 -16.78 -6.37
N ASP A 129 0.82 -15.99 -6.51
CA ASP A 129 -0.54 -16.45 -6.26
C ASP A 129 -1.54 -15.80 -7.22
N PHE A 130 -2.80 -16.18 -7.08
CA PHE A 130 -3.89 -15.61 -7.84
C PHE A 130 -5.19 -15.67 -7.06
N GLY A 131 -6.12 -14.78 -7.42
CA GLY A 131 -7.48 -14.76 -6.92
C GLY A 131 -8.43 -14.14 -7.94
N ASP A 132 -9.72 -14.33 -7.75
CA ASP A 132 -10.73 -13.63 -8.54
C ASP A 132 -11.32 -12.50 -7.69
N VAL A 133 -11.08 -11.25 -8.08
CA VAL A 133 -11.66 -10.07 -7.44
C VAL A 133 -13.14 -10.04 -7.79
N CYS A 134 -14.00 -10.25 -6.78
CA CYS A 134 -15.45 -10.37 -6.90
C CYS A 134 -16.15 -9.49 -5.87
N MET A 135 -17.43 -9.20 -6.11
CA MET A 135 -18.27 -8.66 -5.03
C MET A 135 -18.54 -9.75 -3.99
N ASN A 136 -18.62 -9.36 -2.73
CA ASN A 136 -18.94 -10.20 -1.59
C ASN A 136 -20.11 -9.57 -0.82
N TYR A 137 -20.88 -10.39 -0.11
CA TYR A 137 -22.00 -9.92 0.70
C TYR A 137 -22.09 -10.63 2.04
N ASP A 138 -22.72 -9.94 3.00
CA ASP A 138 -23.02 -10.45 4.34
C ASP A 138 -24.31 -11.29 4.31
N ILE A 139 -24.18 -12.60 4.52
CA ILE A 139 -25.29 -13.54 4.46
C ILE A 139 -26.36 -13.20 5.51
N ASP A 140 -25.94 -12.91 6.75
CA ASP A 140 -26.84 -12.68 7.87
C ASP A 140 -27.55 -11.32 7.74
N TRP A 141 -26.86 -10.30 7.24
CA TRP A 141 -27.47 -8.99 6.99
C TRP A 141 -28.63 -9.07 6.00
N PHE A 142 -28.45 -9.81 4.90
CA PHE A 142 -29.48 -10.00 3.88
C PHE A 142 -30.61 -10.90 4.37
N ALA A 143 -30.28 -12.01 5.03
CA ALA A 143 -31.27 -12.96 5.57
C ALA A 143 -32.18 -12.31 6.61
N SER A 144 -31.60 -11.61 7.60
CA SER A 144 -32.34 -10.93 8.68
C SER A 144 -33.30 -9.84 8.19
N ARG A 145 -33.06 -9.29 6.99
CA ARG A 145 -33.89 -8.25 6.36
C ARG A 145 -34.81 -8.77 5.27
N SER A 146 -34.81 -10.08 5.01
CA SER A 146 -35.55 -10.71 3.91
C SER A 146 -35.33 -10.01 2.56
N LYS A 147 -34.10 -9.53 2.32
CA LYS A 147 -33.71 -8.85 1.08
C LYS A 147 -33.08 -9.86 0.12
N THR A 148 -33.40 -9.70 -1.17
CA THR A 148 -32.71 -10.43 -2.24
C THR A 148 -31.27 -9.95 -2.38
N VAL A 149 -30.33 -10.87 -2.54
CA VAL A 149 -28.92 -10.57 -2.81
C VAL A 149 -28.74 -10.09 -4.25
N PRO A 150 -27.74 -9.23 -4.54
CA PRO A 150 -27.40 -8.92 -5.93
C PRO A 150 -26.80 -10.15 -6.60
N THR A 151 -26.98 -10.26 -7.91
CA THR A 151 -26.49 -11.39 -8.70
C THR A 151 -25.29 -11.03 -9.58
N ASN A 152 -25.06 -9.74 -9.81
CA ASN A 152 -24.05 -9.18 -10.69
C ASN A 152 -23.88 -7.68 -10.39
N ILE A 153 -22.89 -7.01 -11.00
CA ILE A 153 -22.59 -5.61 -10.66
C ILE A 153 -23.65 -4.63 -11.19
N ARG A 154 -24.43 -5.00 -12.21
CA ARG A 154 -25.51 -4.14 -12.76
C ARG A 154 -26.59 -3.87 -11.70
N ASP A 155 -26.88 -4.87 -10.88
CA ASP A 155 -27.89 -4.80 -9.82
C ASP A 155 -27.58 -3.68 -8.80
N LEU A 156 -26.30 -3.39 -8.56
CA LEU A 156 -25.83 -2.48 -7.50
C LEU A 156 -26.28 -1.02 -7.68
N THR A 157 -26.68 -0.63 -8.89
CA THR A 157 -27.22 0.71 -9.19
C THR A 157 -28.71 0.84 -8.85
N SER A 158 -29.42 -0.27 -8.64
CA SER A 158 -30.84 -0.22 -8.33
C SER A 158 -31.10 0.30 -6.92
N SER A 159 -32.25 0.96 -6.73
CA SER A 159 -32.66 1.51 -5.43
C SER A 159 -32.79 0.46 -4.32
N LYS A 160 -32.88 -0.83 -4.68
CA LYS A 160 -32.89 -1.96 -3.73
C LYS A 160 -31.59 -2.06 -2.92
N PHE A 161 -30.48 -1.63 -3.50
CA PHE A 161 -29.12 -1.70 -2.91
C PHE A 161 -28.53 -0.34 -2.56
N ARG A 162 -29.38 0.69 -2.42
CA ARG A 162 -28.95 2.05 -2.07
C ARG A 162 -28.22 2.09 -0.73
N ASN A 163 -27.06 2.74 -0.69
CA ASN A 163 -26.16 2.87 0.46
C ASN A 163 -25.63 1.53 1.01
N LEU A 164 -25.54 0.47 0.20
CA LEU A 164 -25.13 -0.85 0.67
C LEU A 164 -23.74 -1.30 0.22
N THR A 165 -23.11 -0.60 -0.72
CA THR A 165 -21.87 -1.05 -1.37
C THR A 165 -20.66 -0.20 -0.95
N VAL A 166 -19.57 -0.87 -0.59
CA VAL A 166 -18.23 -0.28 -0.41
C VAL A 166 -17.22 -0.90 -1.37
N VAL A 167 -16.36 -0.09 -1.96
CA VAL A 167 -15.27 -0.53 -2.85
C VAL A 167 -13.96 0.20 -2.53
N SER A 168 -12.84 -0.40 -2.89
CA SER A 168 -11.53 0.23 -2.84
C SER A 168 -11.34 1.23 -3.99
N ASN A 169 -10.54 2.27 -3.79
CA ASN A 169 -10.23 3.29 -4.79
C ASN A 169 -9.24 2.75 -5.84
N PRO A 170 -9.57 2.80 -7.16
CA PRO A 170 -8.68 2.31 -8.21
C PRO A 170 -7.34 3.04 -8.32
N ALA A 171 -7.23 4.28 -7.83
CA ALA A 171 -5.99 5.04 -7.87
C ALA A 171 -4.95 4.59 -6.82
N THR A 172 -5.40 3.88 -5.79
CA THR A 172 -4.56 3.52 -4.64
C THR A 172 -4.58 2.03 -4.31
N SER A 173 -5.58 1.29 -4.82
CA SER A 173 -5.75 -0.14 -4.58
C SER A 173 -5.90 -0.93 -5.86
N SER A 174 -5.21 -2.07 -5.94
CA SER A 174 -5.30 -2.92 -7.11
C SER A 174 -6.61 -3.68 -7.20
N SER A 175 -7.23 -4.05 -6.07
CA SER A 175 -8.62 -4.55 -6.06
C SER A 175 -9.58 -3.52 -6.68
N GLY A 176 -9.41 -2.24 -6.36
CA GLY A 176 -10.15 -1.14 -6.95
C GLY A 176 -9.91 -1.00 -8.45
N MET A 177 -8.64 -1.14 -8.89
CA MET A 177 -8.27 -1.10 -10.31
C MET A 177 -8.86 -2.28 -11.08
N ALA A 178 -8.82 -3.48 -10.51
CA ALA A 178 -9.45 -4.67 -11.06
C ALA A 178 -10.96 -4.46 -11.24
N PHE A 179 -11.64 -3.85 -10.28
CA PHE A 179 -13.06 -3.51 -10.43
C PHE A 179 -13.32 -2.45 -11.49
N LEU A 180 -12.46 -1.44 -11.63
CA LEU A 180 -12.53 -0.50 -12.74
C LEU A 180 -12.44 -1.23 -14.09
N ALA A 181 -11.46 -2.13 -14.25
CA ALA A 181 -11.31 -2.95 -15.46
C ALA A 181 -12.56 -3.82 -15.71
N THR A 182 -13.11 -4.47 -14.69
CA THR A 182 -14.38 -5.20 -14.79
C THR A 182 -15.52 -4.30 -15.27
N THR A 183 -15.64 -3.07 -14.76
CA THR A 183 -16.71 -2.18 -15.23
C THR A 183 -16.54 -1.77 -16.69
N ILE A 184 -15.32 -1.64 -17.17
CA ILE A 184 -15.04 -1.38 -18.59
C ILE A 184 -15.44 -2.60 -19.43
N ASP A 185 -15.09 -3.81 -19.01
CA ASP A 185 -15.47 -5.06 -19.70
C ASP A 185 -17.00 -5.25 -19.76
N VAL A 186 -17.69 -5.03 -18.65
CA VAL A 186 -19.13 -5.27 -18.51
C VAL A 186 -19.98 -4.20 -19.19
N PHE A 187 -19.57 -2.93 -19.12
CA PHE A 187 -20.38 -1.81 -19.62
C PHE A 187 -19.85 -1.22 -20.94
N GLY A 188 -18.59 -1.48 -21.31
CA GLY A 188 -17.94 -0.87 -22.46
C GLY A 188 -17.27 0.46 -22.12
N GLU A 189 -16.29 0.84 -22.94
CA GLU A 189 -15.48 2.06 -22.77
C GLU A 189 -16.31 3.35 -22.81
N ASP A 190 -17.44 3.35 -23.54
CA ASP A 190 -18.31 4.52 -23.66
C ASP A 190 -19.26 4.69 -22.46
N ASP A 191 -19.65 3.61 -21.78
CA ASP A 191 -20.76 3.61 -20.82
C ASP A 191 -20.34 3.36 -19.36
N TYR A 192 -19.13 2.86 -19.09
CA TYR A 192 -18.70 2.52 -17.73
C TYR A 192 -18.77 3.73 -16.77
N LEU A 193 -18.45 4.95 -17.23
CA LEU A 193 -18.56 6.17 -16.43
C LEU A 193 -20.02 6.50 -16.06
N GLY A 194 -20.96 6.15 -16.94
CA GLY A 194 -22.40 6.26 -16.66
C GLY A 194 -22.82 5.32 -15.54
N TYR A 195 -22.31 4.09 -15.52
CA TYR A 195 -22.50 3.15 -14.42
C TYR A 195 -21.92 3.68 -13.10
N TRP A 196 -20.67 4.17 -13.10
CA TRP A 196 -20.04 4.73 -11.90
C TRP A 196 -20.81 5.93 -11.35
N SER A 197 -21.33 6.80 -12.22
CA SER A 197 -22.17 7.94 -11.83
C SER A 197 -23.46 7.48 -11.14
N GLN A 198 -24.13 6.46 -11.69
CA GLN A 198 -25.32 5.85 -11.08
C GLN A 198 -25.00 5.20 -9.74
N LEU A 199 -23.92 4.41 -9.67
CA LEU A 199 -23.50 3.73 -8.45
C LEU A 199 -23.16 4.73 -7.32
N LYS A 200 -22.45 5.81 -7.65
CA LYS A 200 -22.20 6.93 -6.73
C LYS A 200 -23.49 7.60 -6.26
N SER A 201 -24.42 7.88 -7.17
CA SER A 201 -25.73 8.46 -6.80
C SER A 201 -26.55 7.51 -5.92
N ASN A 202 -26.32 6.20 -6.04
CA ASN A 202 -26.92 5.17 -5.21
C ASN A 202 -26.21 5.00 -3.85
N GLY A 203 -25.23 5.85 -3.53
CA GLY A 203 -24.59 5.89 -2.21
C GLY A 203 -23.40 4.96 -2.04
N LEU A 204 -22.65 4.71 -3.12
CA LEU A 204 -21.37 4.02 -3.06
C LEU A 204 -20.42 4.67 -2.06
N LYS A 205 -19.83 3.84 -1.19
CA LYS A 205 -18.68 4.20 -0.38
C LYS A 205 -17.40 3.80 -1.10
N VAL A 206 -16.45 4.71 -1.17
CA VAL A 206 -15.11 4.45 -1.69
C VAL A 206 -14.09 4.72 -0.58
N VAL A 207 -13.18 3.77 -0.36
CA VAL A 207 -12.10 3.86 0.64
C VAL A 207 -10.74 3.69 -0.02
N ALA A 208 -9.66 3.99 0.70
CA ALA A 208 -8.33 4.05 0.13
C ALA A 208 -7.80 2.66 -0.28
N GLY A 209 -8.06 1.63 0.52
CA GLY A 209 -7.53 0.28 0.29
C GLY A 209 -8.53 -0.82 0.64
N TRP A 210 -8.14 -2.04 0.29
CA TRP A 210 -8.93 -3.25 0.53
C TRP A 210 -9.13 -3.53 2.03
N GLU A 211 -8.12 -3.31 2.87
CA GLU A 211 -8.25 -3.53 4.33
C GLU A 211 -9.33 -2.63 4.94
N ASP A 212 -9.41 -1.36 4.53
CA ASP A 212 -10.47 -0.46 4.97
C ASP A 212 -11.85 -0.95 4.50
N ALA A 213 -11.94 -1.37 3.24
CA ALA A 213 -13.19 -1.84 2.66
C ALA A 213 -13.69 -3.08 3.40
N TYR A 214 -12.79 -4.03 3.64
CA TYR A 214 -13.11 -5.35 4.15
C TYR A 214 -13.17 -5.42 5.68
N PHE A 215 -12.19 -4.89 6.41
CA PHE A 215 -12.14 -5.00 7.87
C PHE A 215 -12.73 -3.80 8.62
N THR A 216 -13.02 -2.67 7.96
CA THR A 216 -13.63 -1.52 8.62
C THR A 216 -15.06 -1.28 8.16
N GLU A 217 -15.32 -1.34 6.85
CA GLU A 217 -16.59 -0.90 6.29
C GLU A 217 -17.57 -2.06 6.03
N PHE A 218 -17.09 -3.29 5.78
CA PHE A 218 -17.93 -4.43 5.48
C PHE A 218 -18.53 -5.10 6.72
N SER A 219 -19.84 -5.38 6.70
CA SER A 219 -20.55 -5.95 7.86
C SER A 219 -20.33 -7.45 8.05
N GLY A 220 -20.04 -8.17 6.96
CA GLY A 220 -19.88 -9.63 6.96
C GLY A 220 -18.48 -10.10 7.37
N SER A 221 -17.52 -9.18 7.53
CA SER A 221 -16.21 -9.50 8.09
C SER A 221 -16.23 -9.49 9.62
N SER A 222 -15.13 -9.97 10.19
CA SER A 222 -14.81 -9.82 11.61
C SER A 222 -14.79 -8.35 12.12
N GLY A 223 -14.78 -7.36 11.23
CA GLY A 223 -14.80 -5.94 11.56
C GLY A 223 -16.18 -5.35 11.84
N HIS A 224 -17.25 -6.01 11.40
CA HIS A 224 -18.64 -5.59 11.61
C HIS A 224 -18.96 -4.14 11.18
N GLY A 225 -18.48 -3.77 10.00
CA GLY A 225 -18.75 -2.47 9.39
C GLY A 225 -20.22 -2.25 8.98
N LYS A 226 -20.49 -1.12 8.31
CA LYS A 226 -21.86 -0.68 7.97
C LYS A 226 -22.41 -1.31 6.67
N TYR A 227 -21.55 -1.60 5.71
CA TYR A 227 -21.93 -1.92 4.34
C TYR A 227 -22.01 -3.44 4.15
N PRO A 228 -23.15 -3.99 3.70
CA PRO A 228 -23.30 -5.44 3.53
C PRO A 228 -22.85 -5.98 2.17
N ILE A 229 -22.33 -5.12 1.29
CA ILE A 229 -21.72 -5.51 0.01
C ILE A 229 -20.34 -4.86 -0.08
N VAL A 230 -19.31 -5.66 -0.38
CA VAL A 230 -17.92 -5.20 -0.49
C VAL A 230 -17.25 -5.77 -1.74
N LEU A 231 -16.34 -5.00 -2.34
CA LEU A 231 -15.40 -5.53 -3.32
C LEU A 231 -14.26 -6.27 -2.61
N SER A 232 -14.12 -7.57 -2.88
CA SER A 232 -13.10 -8.41 -2.27
C SER A 232 -12.72 -9.57 -3.21
N TYR A 233 -12.38 -10.74 -2.67
CA TYR A 233 -11.96 -11.91 -3.44
C TYR A 233 -13.00 -13.03 -3.35
N SER A 234 -13.07 -13.87 -4.37
CA SER A 234 -13.90 -15.08 -4.37
C SER A 234 -13.55 -16.03 -3.21
N SER A 235 -12.31 -15.98 -2.73
CA SER A 235 -11.75 -16.77 -1.63
C SER A 235 -12.01 -16.19 -0.24
N SER A 236 -12.43 -14.92 -0.12
CA SER A 236 -12.66 -14.25 1.17
C SER A 236 -13.62 -14.98 2.12
N PRO A 237 -14.70 -15.65 1.67
CA PRO A 237 -15.54 -16.49 2.54
C PRO A 237 -14.78 -17.52 3.37
N ALA A 238 -13.65 -18.05 2.89
CA ALA A 238 -12.86 -19.04 3.61
C ALA A 238 -12.20 -18.45 4.87
N PHE A 239 -11.96 -17.14 4.91
CA PHE A 239 -11.42 -16.45 6.08
C PHE A 239 -12.50 -16.16 7.14
N GLU A 240 -13.77 -16.10 6.74
CA GLU A 240 -14.88 -15.72 7.62
C GLU A 240 -15.67 -16.93 8.13
N ILE A 241 -15.05 -18.12 8.15
CA ILE A 241 -15.61 -19.31 8.80
C ILE A 241 -15.70 -19.06 10.31
N ARG A 242 -16.91 -19.16 10.85
CA ARG A 242 -17.23 -19.00 12.28
C ARG A 242 -17.11 -20.35 13.01
N ASP A 243 -17.29 -20.31 14.32
CA ASP A 243 -17.22 -21.50 15.19
C ASP A 243 -18.22 -22.61 14.80
N ASP A 244 -19.31 -22.26 14.11
CA ASP A 244 -20.30 -23.22 13.60
C ASP A 244 -19.90 -23.86 12.24
N GLY A 245 -18.71 -23.54 11.73
CA GLY A 245 -18.21 -23.98 10.42
C GLY A 245 -18.85 -23.26 9.22
N LYS A 246 -19.80 -22.34 9.48
CA LYS A 246 -20.46 -21.40 8.58
C LYS A 246 -19.55 -20.24 8.15
N SER A 247 -19.45 -19.90 6.87
CA SER A 247 -18.99 -18.55 6.52
C SER A 247 -20.13 -17.55 6.69
N GLN A 248 -19.86 -16.37 7.25
CA GLN A 248 -20.80 -15.26 7.25
C GLN A 248 -20.81 -14.47 5.93
N THR A 249 -19.78 -14.68 5.10
CA THR A 249 -19.59 -13.98 3.84
C THR A 249 -19.80 -14.92 2.67
N ALA A 250 -20.39 -14.43 1.58
CA ALA A 250 -20.47 -15.16 0.32
C ALA A 250 -20.09 -14.27 -0.87
N SER A 251 -19.59 -14.91 -1.92
CA SER A 251 -19.12 -14.25 -3.13
C SER A 251 -20.20 -14.22 -4.22
N ILE A 252 -20.35 -13.09 -4.89
CA ILE A 252 -21.10 -12.97 -6.14
C ILE A 252 -20.13 -13.36 -7.26
N LEU A 253 -20.26 -14.58 -7.79
CA LEU A 253 -19.30 -15.18 -8.74
C LEU A 253 -19.48 -14.71 -10.20
N ARG A 254 -20.18 -13.60 -10.41
CA ARG A 254 -20.31 -12.94 -11.72
C ARG A 254 -19.53 -11.66 -11.71
N ASP A 255 -19.02 -11.29 -12.89
CA ASP A 255 -18.27 -10.06 -13.12
C ASP A 255 -17.04 -9.96 -12.22
N CYS A 256 -16.25 -11.04 -12.17
CA CYS A 256 -15.01 -11.08 -11.41
C CYS A 256 -13.79 -10.84 -12.31
N TYR A 257 -12.71 -10.36 -11.73
CA TYR A 257 -11.43 -10.15 -12.41
C TYR A 257 -10.37 -11.11 -11.89
N ARG A 258 -9.71 -11.86 -12.79
CA ARG A 258 -8.56 -12.70 -12.41
C ARG A 258 -7.36 -11.82 -12.11
N GLN A 259 -7.00 -11.74 -10.83
CA GLN A 259 -5.78 -11.09 -10.36
C GLN A 259 -4.69 -12.13 -10.14
N THR A 260 -3.49 -11.86 -10.63
CA THR A 260 -2.29 -12.65 -10.33
C THR A 260 -1.30 -11.71 -9.67
N GLU A 261 -0.86 -12.03 -8.45
CA GLU A 261 0.16 -11.25 -7.75
C GLU A 261 1.55 -11.82 -8.02
N PHE A 262 2.51 -10.90 -8.09
CA PHE A 262 3.88 -11.20 -8.45
C PHE A 262 4.85 -10.73 -7.36
N ALA A 263 6.02 -11.35 -7.37
CA ALA A 263 7.21 -10.85 -6.69
C ALA A 263 8.33 -10.59 -7.69
N GLY A 264 9.24 -9.67 -7.35
CA GLY A 264 10.40 -9.37 -8.18
C GLY A 264 11.50 -8.65 -7.41
N VAL A 265 12.73 -8.71 -7.91
CA VAL A 265 13.86 -7.95 -7.39
C VAL A 265 13.75 -6.51 -7.90
N LEU A 266 13.91 -5.53 -7.02
CA LEU A 266 13.84 -4.13 -7.39
C LEU A 266 15.13 -3.71 -8.12
N SER A 267 14.98 -2.99 -9.23
CA SER A 267 16.10 -2.32 -9.89
C SER A 267 16.84 -1.43 -8.89
N LYS A 268 18.18 -1.49 -8.90
CA LYS A 268 19.07 -0.75 -7.97
C LYS A 268 18.92 -1.17 -6.49
N ALA A 269 18.40 -2.37 -6.22
CA ALA A 269 18.45 -3.00 -4.90
C ALA A 269 19.87 -3.02 -4.33
N LYS A 270 19.99 -2.99 -2.99
CA LYS A 270 21.29 -3.11 -2.32
C LYS A 270 21.76 -4.56 -2.29
N ASN A 271 20.80 -5.48 -2.26
CA ASN A 271 21.00 -6.92 -2.34
C ASN A 271 20.30 -7.45 -3.61
N PRO A 272 20.94 -7.40 -4.79
CA PRO A 272 20.37 -7.90 -6.04
C PRO A 272 20.31 -9.43 -6.08
#